data_AF-L8JAF4-F1
#
_entry.id   AF-L8JAF4-F1
#
_cell.length_a   1.000
_cell.length_b   1.000
_cell.length_c   1.000
_cell.angle_alpha   90.00
_cell.angle_beta   90.00
_cell.angle_gamma   90.00
#
_symmetry.space_group_name_H-M   'P 1'
#
loop_
_entity.id
_entity.type
_entity.pdbx_description
1 polymer ?
#
loop_
_entity_poly.entity_id
_entity_poly.type
_entity_poly.pdbx_seq_one_letter_code
_entity_poly.pdbx_strand_id
1 'polypeptide(L)'
;MAKKPRDNNDKVIQGKELDKYIKAELSAMVREGLEKSPIQPSTLHARLKAKGIVNGGVSTLTSRKRMIDEYKLRQHNNHMDGKREMTPEELAMLAKGRTGAAYISKADRLDVDLKDLQAMYERNILAVADIIEYVDNATPMNVEDMLAEDLIRELGERKRNGK
;
A
#
# COMPACT_ATOMS: atom_id res chain seq x y z
N MET A 1 4.25 16.42 -39.95
CA MET A 1 4.72 15.09 -39.52
C MET A 1 5.23 15.18 -38.08
N ALA A 2 4.72 14.37 -37.14
CA ALA A 2 5.14 14.42 -35.73
C ALA A 2 6.60 13.93 -35.59
N LYS A 3 7.47 14.72 -34.93
CA LYS A 3 8.87 14.33 -34.67
C LYS A 3 8.90 13.06 -33.81
N LYS A 4 9.68 12.06 -34.25
CA LYS A 4 9.89 10.81 -33.53
C LYS A 4 10.60 11.08 -32.18
N PRO A 5 10.27 10.36 -31.10
CA PRO A 5 10.99 10.43 -29.82
C PRO A 5 12.47 10.06 -30.02
N ARG A 6 13.38 10.80 -29.38
CA ARG A 6 14.84 10.64 -29.51
C ARG A 6 15.50 10.66 -28.13
N ASP A 7 16.56 9.91 -27.94
CA ASP A 7 17.38 9.91 -26.72
C ASP A 7 18.29 11.17 -26.66
N ASN A 8 18.91 11.43 -25.51
CA ASN A 8 19.98 12.41 -25.29
C ASN A 8 21.18 12.22 -26.24
N ASN A 9 21.26 11.07 -26.92
CA ASN A 9 22.28 10.73 -27.91
C ASN A 9 21.76 10.79 -29.37
N ASP A 10 20.65 11.52 -29.61
CA ASP A 10 19.95 11.74 -30.89
C ASP A 10 19.43 10.49 -31.64
N LYS A 11 19.48 9.32 -30.97
CA LYS A 11 18.93 8.05 -31.47
C LYS A 11 17.42 8.03 -31.38
N VAL A 12 16.77 7.59 -32.44
CA VAL A 12 15.31 7.41 -32.48
C VAL A 12 14.92 6.25 -31.57
N ILE A 13 14.32 6.55 -30.41
CA ILE A 13 13.85 5.52 -29.46
C ILE A 13 12.51 5.00 -29.98
N GLN A 14 12.43 3.73 -30.34
CA GLN A 14 11.20 3.12 -30.87
C GLN A 14 10.89 1.76 -30.23
N GLY A 15 9.60 1.41 -30.24
CA GLY A 15 9.11 0.10 -29.81
C GLY A 15 9.50 -0.27 -28.38
N LYS A 16 10.16 -1.42 -28.24
CA LYS A 16 10.49 -2.05 -26.94
C LYS A 16 11.46 -1.23 -26.08
N GLU A 17 12.29 -0.37 -26.69
CA GLU A 17 13.23 0.47 -25.97
C GLU A 17 12.52 1.62 -25.26
N LEU A 18 11.54 2.24 -25.93
CA LEU A 18 10.67 3.25 -25.33
C LEU A 18 9.86 2.67 -24.17
N ASP A 19 9.42 1.41 -24.30
CA ASP A 19 8.71 0.70 -23.22
C ASP A 19 9.59 0.52 -21.97
N LYS A 20 10.90 0.28 -22.13
CA LYS A 20 11.83 0.18 -21.01
C LYS A 20 11.96 1.51 -20.26
N TYR A 21 12.14 2.60 -20.99
CA TYR A 21 12.22 3.93 -20.40
C TYR A 21 10.92 4.32 -19.68
N ILE A 22 9.77 4.02 -20.29
CA ILE A 22 8.46 4.27 -19.68
C ILE A 22 8.29 3.43 -18.41
N LYS A 23 8.66 2.15 -18.41
CA LYS A 23 8.63 1.31 -17.20
C LYS A 23 9.54 1.86 -16.11
N ALA A 24 10.77 2.26 -16.44
CA ALA A 24 11.70 2.83 -15.48
C ALA A 24 11.14 4.10 -14.83
N GLU A 25 10.50 4.97 -15.63
CA GLU A 25 9.85 6.17 -15.12
C GLU A 25 8.66 5.85 -14.23
N LEU A 26 7.79 4.93 -14.67
CA LEU A 26 6.64 4.49 -13.88
C LEU A 26 7.07 3.86 -12.55
N SER A 27 8.14 3.05 -12.53
CA SER A 27 8.71 2.51 -11.30
C SER A 27 9.24 3.61 -10.38
N ALA A 28 9.84 4.66 -10.91
CA ALA A 28 10.27 5.81 -10.11
C ALA A 28 9.08 6.55 -9.49
N MET A 29 8.03 6.82 -10.29
CA MET A 29 6.80 7.45 -9.80
C MET A 29 6.08 6.63 -8.72
N VAL A 30 6.10 5.29 -8.83
CA VAL A 30 5.58 4.41 -7.76
C VAL A 30 6.38 4.57 -6.46
N ARG A 31 7.71 4.62 -6.54
CA ARG A 31 8.57 4.80 -5.35
C ARG A 31 8.41 6.17 -4.68
N GLU A 32 8.19 7.21 -5.48
CA GLU A 32 7.97 8.57 -4.97
C GLU A 32 6.60 8.72 -4.28
N GLY A 33 5.65 7.87 -4.65
CA GLY A 33 4.32 7.81 -4.05
C GLY A 33 3.29 8.75 -4.68
N LEU A 34 2.02 8.53 -4.34
CA LEU A 34 0.87 9.26 -4.90
C LEU A 34 0.92 10.76 -4.60
N GLU A 35 1.38 11.14 -3.40
CA GLU A 35 1.46 12.54 -2.94
C GLU A 35 2.42 13.39 -3.79
N LYS A 36 3.57 12.81 -4.16
CA LYS A 36 4.64 13.54 -4.88
C LYS A 36 4.53 13.40 -6.39
N SER A 37 4.08 12.25 -6.89
CA SER A 37 4.04 11.98 -8.32
C SER A 37 2.90 11.05 -8.71
N PRO A 38 1.66 11.57 -8.73
CA PRO A 38 0.50 10.78 -9.11
C PRO A 38 0.62 10.32 -10.56
N ILE A 39 0.42 9.03 -10.82
CA ILE A 39 0.53 8.46 -12.15
C ILE A 39 -0.71 8.80 -12.98
N GLN A 40 -0.56 9.79 -13.85
CA GLN A 40 -1.50 10.13 -14.91
C GLN A 40 -0.78 10.24 -16.27
N PRO A 41 -1.45 9.96 -17.41
CA PRO A 41 -0.85 10.09 -18.73
C PRO A 41 -0.21 11.47 -19.00
N SER A 42 -0.80 12.54 -18.47
CA SER A 42 -0.27 13.91 -18.54
C SER A 42 1.03 14.08 -17.74
N THR A 43 1.03 13.67 -16.47
CA THR A 43 2.19 13.77 -15.56
C THR A 43 3.38 12.93 -16.04
N LEU A 44 3.12 11.68 -16.48
CA LEU A 44 4.12 10.80 -17.05
C LEU A 44 4.70 11.41 -18.33
N HIS A 45 3.85 11.95 -19.21
CA HIS A 45 4.30 12.63 -20.43
C HIS A 45 5.20 13.83 -20.12
N ALA A 46 4.81 14.68 -19.17
CA ALA A 46 5.60 15.83 -18.76
C ALA A 46 6.99 15.42 -18.24
N ARG A 47 7.07 14.35 -17.44
CA ARG A 47 8.35 13.81 -16.93
C ARG A 47 9.22 13.23 -18.04
N LEU A 48 8.63 12.43 -18.95
CA LEU A 48 9.34 11.86 -20.09
C LEU A 48 9.84 12.96 -21.05
N LYS A 49 9.08 14.04 -21.22
CA LYS A 49 9.48 15.21 -22.01
C LYS A 49 10.60 15.99 -21.34
N ALA A 50 10.53 16.20 -20.03
CA ALA A 50 11.60 16.85 -19.27
C ALA A 50 12.93 16.09 -19.34
N LYS A 51 12.86 14.74 -19.44
CA LYS A 51 14.03 13.87 -19.63
C LYS A 51 14.49 13.74 -21.08
N GLY A 52 13.85 14.44 -22.02
CA GLY A 52 14.18 14.37 -23.45
C GLY A 52 13.71 13.12 -24.18
N ILE A 53 13.13 12.14 -23.49
CA ILE A 53 12.78 10.81 -24.03
C ILE A 53 11.66 10.90 -25.07
N VAL A 54 10.69 11.82 -24.88
CA VAL A 54 9.53 11.98 -25.76
C VAL A 54 9.38 13.43 -26.24
N ASN A 55 9.32 13.60 -27.57
CA ASN A 55 9.13 14.90 -28.23
C ASN A 55 7.71 15.10 -28.80
N GLY A 56 6.90 14.04 -28.84
CA GLY A 56 5.52 14.09 -29.32
C GLY A 56 4.51 14.53 -28.26
N GLY A 57 3.22 14.52 -28.59
CA GLY A 57 2.14 14.76 -27.63
C GLY A 57 1.83 13.54 -26.76
N VAL A 58 0.89 13.70 -25.83
CA VAL A 58 0.39 12.63 -24.93
C VAL A 58 -0.13 11.41 -25.72
N SER A 59 -0.53 11.61 -26.98
CA SER A 59 -0.94 10.55 -27.92
C SER A 59 0.12 9.46 -28.14
N THR A 60 1.40 9.75 -27.88
CA THR A 60 2.49 8.75 -27.91
C THR A 60 2.36 7.68 -26.83
N LEU A 61 1.58 7.93 -25.78
CA LEU A 61 1.32 7.02 -24.67
C LEU A 61 0.03 6.21 -24.84
N THR A 62 -0.83 6.54 -25.82
CA THR A 62 -2.14 5.88 -26.01
C THR A 62 -2.03 4.37 -26.22
N SER A 63 -1.05 3.92 -27.01
CA SER A 63 -0.80 2.48 -27.24
C SER A 63 -0.26 1.75 -26.01
N ARG A 64 0.16 2.49 -24.97
CA ARG A 64 0.77 1.99 -23.74
C ARG A 64 -0.12 2.18 -22.52
N LYS A 65 -1.38 2.55 -22.75
CA LYS A 65 -2.38 2.79 -21.70
C LYS A 65 -2.46 1.64 -20.70
N ARG A 66 -2.49 0.40 -21.18
CA ARG A 66 -2.55 -0.80 -20.31
C ARG A 66 -1.41 -0.86 -19.28
N MET A 67 -0.19 -0.51 -19.70
CA MET A 67 0.98 -0.49 -18.81
C MET A 67 0.87 0.65 -17.80
N ILE A 68 0.44 1.82 -18.24
CA ILE A 68 0.26 2.98 -17.35
C ILE A 68 -0.81 2.69 -16.30
N ASP A 69 -1.93 2.09 -16.72
CA ASP A 69 -3.03 1.72 -15.83
C ASP A 69 -2.60 0.68 -14.79
N GLU A 70 -1.76 -0.29 -15.18
CA GLU A 70 -1.18 -1.27 -14.24
C GLU A 70 -0.32 -0.59 -13.16
N TYR A 71 0.58 0.31 -13.55
CA TYR A 71 1.42 1.02 -12.59
C TYR A 71 0.65 2.04 -11.75
N LYS A 72 -0.37 2.68 -12.33
CA LYS A 72 -1.31 3.52 -11.60
C LYS A 72 -2.02 2.71 -10.52
N LEU A 73 -2.49 1.51 -10.86
CA LEU A 73 -3.08 0.60 -9.90
C LEU A 73 -2.08 0.20 -8.80
N ARG A 74 -0.84 -0.13 -9.17
CA ARG A 74 0.23 -0.43 -8.20
C ARG A 74 0.56 0.75 -7.28
N GLN A 75 0.36 1.98 -7.72
CA GLN A 75 0.54 3.16 -6.88
C GLN A 75 -0.61 3.34 -5.87
N HIS A 76 -1.81 2.89 -6.21
CA HIS A 76 -3.00 2.92 -5.34
C HIS A 76 -3.04 1.73 -4.35
N ASN A 77 -2.42 0.60 -4.72
CA ASN A 77 -2.28 -0.55 -3.86
C ASN A 77 -0.99 -0.46 -3.04
N ASN A 78 -1.08 -0.58 -1.71
CA ASN A 78 0.11 -0.65 -0.87
C ASN A 78 0.83 -1.98 -1.12
N HIS A 79 2.06 -1.89 -1.64
CA HIS A 79 2.87 -3.04 -2.05
C HIS A 79 3.36 -3.93 -0.89
N MET A 80 3.14 -3.52 0.36
CA MET A 80 3.88 -4.08 1.48
C MET A 80 3.33 -5.42 2.01
N ASP A 81 2.02 -5.70 1.91
CA ASP A 81 1.47 -6.85 2.66
C ASP A 81 0.34 -7.65 1.98
N GLY A 82 -0.15 -7.27 0.79
CA GLY A 82 -1.27 -7.94 0.10
C GLY A 82 -2.64 -7.84 0.81
N LYS A 83 -2.65 -7.72 2.15
CA LYS A 83 -3.83 -7.62 3.02
C LYS A 83 -4.48 -6.24 3.03
N ARG A 84 -3.73 -5.21 2.59
CA ARG A 84 -4.22 -3.82 2.48
C ARG A 84 -4.53 -3.43 1.03
N GLU A 85 -4.70 -4.41 0.15
CA GLU A 85 -5.08 -4.16 -1.24
C GLU A 85 -6.54 -3.77 -1.36
N MET A 86 -6.85 -3.03 -2.43
CA MET A 86 -8.24 -2.72 -2.75
C MET A 86 -9.00 -3.98 -3.17
N THR A 87 -10.24 -4.12 -2.71
CA THR A 87 -11.11 -5.21 -3.15
C THR A 87 -11.46 -5.08 -4.64
N PRO A 88 -11.91 -6.15 -5.32
CA PRO A 88 -12.39 -6.05 -6.70
C PRO A 88 -13.44 -4.95 -6.94
N GLU A 89 -14.26 -4.66 -5.92
CA GLU A 89 -15.27 -3.60 -5.95
C GLU A 89 -14.65 -2.20 -5.88
N GLU A 90 -13.71 -1.99 -4.95
CA GLU A 90 -12.95 -0.74 -4.81
C GLU A 90 -12.11 -0.47 -6.07
N LEU A 91 -11.54 -1.51 -6.68
CA LEU A 91 -10.84 -1.46 -7.96
C LEU A 91 -11.78 -1.06 -9.11
N ALA A 92 -13.00 -1.60 -9.14
CA ALA A 92 -14.00 -1.20 -10.13
C ALA A 92 -14.44 0.26 -9.95
N MET A 93 -14.49 0.76 -8.70
CA MET A 93 -14.76 2.18 -8.43
C MET A 93 -13.63 3.08 -8.93
N LEU A 94 -12.36 2.70 -8.71
CA LEU A 94 -11.19 3.39 -9.29
C LEU A 94 -11.27 3.45 -10.82
N ALA A 95 -11.58 2.32 -11.47
CA ALA A 95 -11.69 2.25 -12.93
C ALA A 95 -12.80 3.16 -13.50
N LYS A 96 -13.88 3.33 -12.74
CA LYS A 96 -15.00 4.25 -13.07
C LYS A 96 -14.72 5.71 -12.74
N GLY A 97 -13.52 6.05 -12.27
CA GLY A 97 -13.14 7.43 -11.89
C GLY A 97 -13.71 7.88 -10.54
N ARG A 98 -14.31 6.97 -9.75
CA ARG A 98 -14.84 7.26 -8.41
C ARG A 98 -13.75 7.02 -7.36
N THR A 99 -12.60 7.68 -7.55
CA THR A 99 -11.40 7.48 -6.73
C THR A 99 -11.64 7.75 -5.25
N GLY A 100 -12.33 8.85 -4.92
CA GLY A 100 -12.66 9.19 -3.54
C GLY A 100 -13.54 8.13 -2.87
N ALA A 101 -14.56 7.62 -3.56
CA ALA A 101 -15.44 6.58 -3.03
C ALA A 101 -14.68 5.26 -2.76
N ALA A 102 -13.75 4.90 -3.64
CA ALA A 102 -12.90 3.72 -3.43
C ALA A 102 -12.04 3.86 -2.16
N TYR A 103 -11.48 5.05 -1.91
CA TYR A 103 -10.69 5.29 -0.70
C TYR A 103 -11.52 5.33 0.57
N ILE A 104 -12.70 5.94 0.53
CA ILE A 104 -13.62 5.97 1.68
C ILE A 104 -14.05 4.55 2.04
N SER A 105 -14.51 3.77 1.05
CA SER A 105 -14.89 2.37 1.24
C SER A 105 -13.75 1.54 1.85
N LYS A 106 -12.51 1.78 1.41
CA LYS A 106 -11.34 1.11 1.95
C LYS A 106 -11.04 1.53 3.39
N ALA A 107 -11.13 2.82 3.69
CA ALA A 107 -10.92 3.33 5.04
C ALA A 107 -11.96 2.74 6.01
N ASP A 108 -13.24 2.78 5.64
CA ASP A 108 -14.33 2.23 6.43
C ASP A 108 -14.13 0.74 6.74
N ARG A 109 -13.72 -0.04 5.72
CA ARG A 109 -13.40 -1.47 5.87
C ARG A 109 -12.23 -1.69 6.82
N LEU A 110 -11.14 -0.95 6.66
CA LEU A 110 -9.97 -1.08 7.52
C LEU A 110 -10.27 -0.69 8.96
N ASP A 111 -11.14 0.29 9.18
CA ASP A 111 -11.58 0.69 10.52
C ASP A 111 -12.42 -0.40 11.20
N VAL A 112 -13.25 -1.12 10.42
CA VAL A 112 -13.98 -2.30 10.94
C VAL A 112 -13.00 -3.42 11.29
N ASP A 113 -12.08 -3.75 10.38
CA ASP A 113 -11.07 -4.80 10.62
C ASP A 113 -10.21 -4.49 11.85
N LEU A 114 -9.86 -3.22 12.06
CA LEU A 114 -9.11 -2.78 13.24
C LEU A 114 -9.90 -2.97 14.53
N LYS A 115 -11.19 -2.63 14.53
CA LYS A 115 -12.07 -2.82 15.70
C LYS A 115 -12.22 -4.31 16.04
N ASP A 116 -12.42 -5.16 15.02
CA ASP A 116 -12.54 -6.59 15.22
C ASP A 116 -11.24 -7.20 15.76
N LEU A 117 -10.09 -6.79 15.20
CA LEU A 117 -8.78 -7.24 15.67
C LEU A 117 -8.50 -6.78 17.10
N GLN A 118 -8.89 -5.55 17.46
CA GLN A 118 -8.78 -5.04 18.82
C GLN A 118 -9.64 -5.87 19.79
N ALA A 119 -10.90 -6.15 19.44
CA ALA A 119 -11.78 -6.98 20.27
C ALA A 119 -11.23 -8.41 20.46
N MET A 120 -10.66 -9.00 19.41
CA MET A 120 -9.99 -10.31 19.49
C MET A 120 -8.75 -10.25 20.39
N TYR A 121 -7.94 -9.19 20.28
CA TYR A 121 -6.77 -8.99 21.13
C TYR A 121 -7.17 -8.87 22.61
N GLU A 122 -8.19 -8.06 22.93
CA GLU A 122 -8.71 -7.92 24.28
C GLU A 122 -9.19 -9.25 24.86
N ARG A 123 -9.91 -10.04 24.07
CA ARG A 123 -10.35 -11.40 24.47
C ARG A 123 -9.18 -12.34 24.71
N ASN A 124 -8.15 -12.28 23.86
CA ASN A 124 -6.95 -13.11 24.02
C ASN A 124 -6.20 -12.75 25.29
N ILE A 125 -6.08 -11.46 25.63
CA ILE A 125 -5.45 -11.03 26.89
C ILE A 125 -6.23 -11.57 28.10
N LEU A 126 -7.57 -11.49 28.08
CA LEU A 126 -8.40 -12.03 29.16
C LEU A 126 -8.18 -13.54 29.32
N ALA A 127 -8.22 -14.29 28.22
CA ALA A 127 -7.97 -15.73 28.27
C ALA A 127 -6.56 -16.07 28.79
N VAL A 128 -5.54 -15.29 28.42
CA VAL A 128 -4.18 -15.47 28.93
C VAL A 128 -4.12 -15.15 30.43
N ALA A 129 -4.80 -14.09 30.88
CA ALA A 129 -4.88 -13.76 32.31
C ALA A 129 -5.56 -14.90 33.12
N ASP A 130 -6.66 -15.45 32.61
CA ASP A 130 -7.34 -16.59 33.24
C ASP A 130 -6.44 -17.83 33.31
N ILE A 131 -5.64 -18.10 32.26
CA ILE A 131 -4.66 -19.18 32.25
C ILE A 131 -3.58 -18.94 33.30
N ILE A 132 -3.07 -17.71 33.40
CA ILE A 132 -2.05 -17.34 34.39
C ILE A 132 -2.58 -17.57 35.80
N GLU A 133 -3.79 -17.06 36.11
CA GLU A 133 -4.41 -17.25 37.42
C GLU A 133 -4.65 -18.73 37.74
N TYR A 134 -5.10 -19.51 36.76
CA TYR A 134 -5.26 -20.95 36.94
C TYR A 134 -3.94 -21.65 37.25
N VAL A 135 -2.87 -21.34 36.51
CA VAL A 135 -1.55 -21.97 36.69
C VAL A 135 -0.90 -21.54 38.00
N ASP A 136 -0.97 -20.26 38.37
CA ASP A 136 -0.47 -19.75 39.66
C ASP A 136 -1.17 -20.43 40.85
N ASN A 137 -2.48 -20.71 40.74
CA ASN A 137 -3.25 -21.38 41.80
C ASN A 137 -3.05 -22.91 41.82
N ALA A 138 -2.88 -23.55 40.66
CA ALA A 138 -2.82 -25.00 40.53
C ALA A 138 -1.38 -25.55 40.65
N THR A 139 -0.36 -24.71 40.46
CA THR A 139 1.04 -25.12 40.44
C THR A 139 1.90 -24.19 41.29
N PRO A 140 3.01 -24.69 41.88
CA PRO A 140 3.96 -23.85 42.62
C PRO A 140 4.90 -23.05 41.69
N MET A 141 4.55 -22.89 40.40
CA MET A 141 5.37 -22.17 39.43
C MET A 141 4.99 -20.68 39.43
N ASN A 142 5.99 -19.79 39.45
CA ASN A 142 5.77 -18.36 39.22
C ASN A 142 5.62 -18.12 37.73
N VAL A 143 4.39 -17.89 37.26
CA VAL A 143 4.14 -17.71 35.82
C VAL A 143 4.76 -16.41 35.29
N GLU A 144 4.94 -15.40 36.15
CA GLU A 144 5.60 -14.12 35.81
C GLU A 144 7.02 -14.30 35.26
N ASP A 145 7.74 -15.36 35.66
CA ASP A 145 9.10 -15.67 35.16
C ASP A 145 9.11 -16.25 33.74
N MET A 146 7.95 -16.67 33.22
CA MET A 146 7.79 -17.29 31.89
C MET A 146 7.16 -16.34 30.86
N LEU A 147 6.72 -15.15 31.28
CA LEU A 147 6.06 -14.18 30.43
C LEU A 147 7.06 -13.19 29.82
N ALA A 148 6.71 -12.64 28.65
CA ALA A 148 7.46 -11.54 28.04
C ALA A 148 7.24 -10.22 28.82
N GLU A 149 8.23 -9.32 28.82
CA GLU A 149 8.19 -8.06 29.58
C GLU A 149 6.93 -7.21 29.33
N ASP A 150 6.45 -7.16 28.09
CA ASP A 150 5.24 -6.40 27.75
C ASP A 150 3.97 -6.95 28.42
N LEU A 151 3.86 -8.28 28.57
CA LEU A 151 2.76 -8.94 29.26
C LEU A 151 2.84 -8.74 30.78
N ILE A 152 4.05 -8.75 31.34
CA ILE A 152 4.28 -8.46 32.76
C ILE A 152 3.82 -7.03 33.08
N ARG A 153 4.14 -6.06 32.21
CA ARG A 153 3.68 -4.67 32.36
C ARG A 153 2.16 -4.57 32.35
N GLU A 154 1.48 -5.18 31.37
CA GLU A 154 0.01 -5.15 31.29
C GLU A 154 -0.66 -5.80 32.52
N LEU A 155 -0.15 -6.93 33.00
CA LEU A 155 -0.65 -7.60 34.21
C LEU A 155 -0.46 -6.74 35.46
N GLY A 156 0.72 -6.12 35.61
CA GLY A 156 1.02 -5.24 36.72
C GLY A 156 0.16 -3.96 36.73
N GLU A 157 -0.21 -3.43 35.57
CA GLU A 157 -1.15 -2.32 35.44
C GLU A 157 -2.58 -2.74 35.82
N ARG A 158 -3.02 -3.93 35.44
CA ARG A 158 -4.34 -4.47 35.83
C ARG A 158 -4.44 -4.77 37.32
N LYS A 159 -3.44 -5.44 37.93
CA LYS A 159 -3.38 -5.67 39.38
C LYS A 159 -3.46 -4.35 40.18
N ARG A 160 -2.82 -3.28 39.70
CA ARG A 160 -2.87 -1.94 40.31
C ARG A 160 -4.22 -1.25 40.15
N ASN A 161 -4.94 -1.51 39.05
CA ASN A 161 -6.21 -0.87 38.73
C ASN A 161 -7.45 -1.57 39.30
N GLY A 162 -7.28 -2.70 40.00
CA GLY A 162 -8.32 -3.28 40.86
C GLY A 162 -9.68 -3.49 40.19
N LYS A 163 -9.70 -4.02 38.98
CA LYS A 163 -10.90 -4.56 38.31
C LYS A 163 -10.66 -6.02 37.96
#